data_AF-A0A8X7B8I6-F1
#
_entry.id   AF-A0A8X7B8I6-F1
#
_cell.length_a   1.000
_cell.length_b   1.000
_cell.length_c   1.000
_cell.angle_alpha   90.00
_cell.angle_beta   90.00
_cell.angle_gamma   90.00
#
_symmetry.space_group_name_H-M   'P 1'
#
loop_
_entity.id
_entity.type
_entity.pdbx_description
1 polymer ?
#
loop_
_entity_poly.entity_id
_entity_poly.type
_entity_poly.pdbx_seq_one_letter_code
_entity_poly.pdbx_strand_id
1 'polypeptide(L)'
;MSQQSDLPESMAWRVIGRLESGQTQRSVADAVGVARSVVARLWNRFQETGNVRRRPGQLQRQLLLATGRRMSSQTVRNRLHDGGLYARRPMVCIPLTPRHRAARRRWAAEH
;
A
#
# COMPACT_ATOMS: atom_id res chain seq x y z
N MET A 1 -2.04 -13.75 3.41
CA MET A 1 -0.68 -13.60 2.85
C MET A 1 -0.81 -12.99 1.46
N SER A 2 -0.65 -11.67 1.33
CA SER A 2 -0.75 -11.00 0.04
C SER A 2 0.65 -10.74 -0.46
N GLN A 3 1.12 -11.61 -1.36
CA GLN A 3 2.26 -11.31 -2.23
C GLN A 3 1.82 -10.14 -3.11
N GLN A 4 2.08 -8.89 -2.69
CA GLN A 4 2.02 -7.77 -3.61
C GLN A 4 3.19 -7.97 -4.56
N SER A 5 2.88 -8.36 -5.78
CA SER A 5 3.79 -8.57 -6.89
C SER A 5 4.70 -7.35 -6.99
N ASP A 6 5.93 -7.46 -6.49
CA ASP A 6 6.94 -6.44 -6.70
C ASP A 6 7.24 -6.44 -8.19
N LEU A 7 6.84 -5.36 -8.90
CA LEU A 7 7.32 -5.14 -10.26
C LEU A 7 8.85 -5.25 -10.24
N PRO A 8 9.46 -5.91 -11.23
CA PRO A 8 10.91 -5.85 -11.42
C PRO A 8 11.38 -4.40 -11.36
N GLU A 9 12.48 -4.16 -10.65
CA GLU A 9 12.97 -2.81 -10.35
C GLU A 9 13.20 -1.98 -11.62
N SER A 10 13.73 -2.60 -12.67
CA SER A 10 13.88 -1.99 -14.00
C SER A 10 12.55 -1.52 -14.59
N MET A 11 11.51 -2.34 -14.48
CA MET A 11 10.18 -2.03 -14.98
C MET A 11 9.52 -0.92 -14.16
N ALA A 12 9.76 -0.91 -12.86
CA ALA A 12 9.23 0.08 -11.97
C ALA A 12 9.88 1.47 -12.18
N TRP A 13 11.21 1.56 -12.41
CA TRP A 13 11.85 2.81 -12.82
C TRP A 13 11.32 3.33 -14.17
N ARG A 14 11.06 2.44 -15.13
CA ARG A 14 10.42 2.81 -16.41
C ARG A 14 9.00 3.36 -16.21
N VAL A 15 8.24 2.80 -15.27
CA VAL A 15 6.92 3.30 -14.88
C VAL A 15 7.04 4.70 -14.26
N ILE A 16 7.99 4.92 -13.34
CA ILE A 16 8.24 6.24 -12.73
C ILE A 16 8.58 7.28 -13.80
N GLY A 17 9.53 7.01 -14.68
CA GLY A 17 9.92 7.97 -15.72
C GLY A 17 8.78 8.36 -16.66
N ARG A 18 7.86 7.43 -16.97
CA ARG A 18 6.64 7.72 -17.77
C ARG A 18 5.62 8.58 -17.01
N LEU A 19 5.50 8.39 -15.70
CA LEU A 19 4.62 9.19 -14.85
C LEU A 19 5.17 10.61 -14.64
N GLU A 20 6.49 10.76 -14.49
CA GLU A 20 7.15 12.08 -14.40
C GLU A 20 7.03 12.89 -15.70
N SER A 21 7.00 12.20 -16.85
CA SER A 21 6.74 12.82 -18.16
C SER A 21 5.24 13.05 -18.46
N GLY A 22 4.38 12.96 -17.45
CA GLY A 22 2.98 13.37 -17.52
C GLY A 22 2.01 12.32 -18.07
N GLN A 23 2.44 11.08 -18.30
CA GLN A 23 1.52 10.04 -18.74
C GLN A 23 0.55 9.62 -17.63
N THR A 24 -0.68 9.27 -18.00
CA THR A 24 -1.69 8.84 -17.03
C THR A 24 -1.37 7.45 -16.47
N GLN A 25 -1.69 7.22 -15.20
CA GLN A 25 -1.51 5.91 -14.55
C GLN A 25 -2.21 4.77 -15.28
N ARG A 26 -3.34 5.04 -15.96
CA ARG A 26 -4.08 4.05 -16.76
C ARG A 26 -3.29 3.65 -18.01
N SER A 27 -2.84 4.63 -18.80
CA SER A 27 -2.01 4.37 -19.99
C SER A 27 -0.72 3.61 -19.65
N VAL A 28 -0.06 3.99 -18.54
CA VAL A 28 1.16 3.30 -18.08
C VAL A 28 0.85 1.89 -17.60
N ALA A 29 -0.27 1.67 -16.92
CA ALA A 29 -0.71 0.35 -16.46
C ALA A 29 -1.01 -0.59 -17.63
N ASP A 30 -1.77 -0.11 -18.62
CA ASP A 30 -2.14 -0.88 -19.81
C ASP A 30 -0.90 -1.26 -20.62
N ALA A 31 0.03 -0.33 -20.81
CA ALA A 31 1.27 -0.56 -21.55
C ALA A 31 2.28 -1.50 -20.86
N VAL A 32 2.15 -1.69 -19.54
CA VAL A 32 3.01 -2.58 -18.75
C VAL A 32 2.27 -3.88 -18.36
N GLY A 33 1.00 -4.01 -18.72
CA GLY A 33 0.19 -5.21 -18.43
C GLY A 33 -0.10 -5.42 -16.95
N VAL A 34 -0.12 -4.34 -16.15
CA VAL A 34 -0.37 -4.41 -14.70
C VAL A 34 -1.63 -3.64 -14.33
N ALA A 35 -2.27 -3.97 -13.21
CA ALA A 35 -3.42 -3.21 -12.76
C ALA A 35 -3.03 -1.77 -12.38
N ARG A 36 -3.89 -0.79 -12.70
CA ARG A 36 -3.70 0.64 -12.33
C ARG A 36 -3.35 0.83 -10.85
N SER A 37 -3.93 0.03 -9.96
CA SER A 37 -3.66 0.11 -8.51
C SER A 37 -2.23 -0.21 -8.13
N VAL A 38 -1.50 -0.96 -8.96
CA VAL A 38 -0.08 -1.27 -8.77
C VAL A 38 0.76 -0.06 -9.14
N VAL A 39 0.47 0.58 -10.28
CA VAL A 39 1.10 1.84 -10.71
C VAL A 39 0.85 2.95 -9.69
N ALA A 40 -0.39 3.10 -9.21
CA ALA A 40 -0.75 4.10 -8.19
C ALA A 40 0.02 3.89 -6.87
N ARG A 41 0.10 2.64 -6.38
CA ARG A 41 0.86 2.32 -5.16
C ARG A 41 2.35 2.57 -5.32
N LEU A 42 2.92 2.23 -6.48
CA LEU A 42 4.31 2.50 -6.79
C LEU A 42 4.59 4.02 -6.82
N TRP A 43 3.72 4.80 -7.46
CA TRP A 43 3.85 6.25 -7.56
C TRP A 43 3.80 6.92 -6.19
N ASN A 44 2.80 6.60 -5.36
CA ASN A 44 2.69 7.15 -4.01
C ASN A 44 3.93 6.84 -3.17
N ARG A 45 4.42 5.59 -3.24
CA ARG A 45 5.65 5.20 -2.54
C ARG A 45 6.88 5.98 -3.02
N PHE A 46 7.00 6.20 -4.33
CA PHE A 46 8.11 6.96 -4.89
C PHE A 46 8.07 8.42 -4.43
N GLN A 47 6.90 9.07 -4.46
CA GLN A 47 6.70 10.43 -3.95
C GLN A 47 7.04 10.55 -2.46
N GLU A 48 6.66 9.56 -1.64
CA GLU A 48 6.92 9.58 -0.20
C GLU A 48 8.39 9.32 0.18
N THR A 49 9.13 8.55 -0.63
CA THR A 49 10.44 8.00 -0.19
C THR A 49 11.60 8.28 -1.13
N GLY A 50 11.33 8.73 -2.35
CA GLY A 50 12.28 8.79 -3.46
C GLY A 50 12.76 7.41 -3.91
N ASN A 51 12.07 6.32 -3.55
CA ASN A 51 12.49 4.97 -3.88
C ASN A 51 11.35 4.09 -4.40
N VAL A 52 11.73 3.18 -5.30
CA VAL A 52 10.84 2.23 -5.95
C VAL A 52 10.59 0.99 -5.08
N ARG A 53 11.58 0.59 -4.28
CA ARG A 53 11.50 -0.59 -3.39
C ARG A 53 11.17 -0.19 -1.96
N ARG A 54 10.51 -1.09 -1.25
CA ARG A 54 10.38 -0.98 0.21
C ARG A 54 11.73 -1.32 0.84
N ARG A 55 12.26 -0.40 1.66
CA ARG A 55 13.45 -0.67 2.49
C ARG A 55 13.04 -0.90 3.94
N PRO A 56 13.72 -1.82 4.65
CA PRO A 56 13.61 -1.89 6.11
C PRO A 56 13.85 -0.51 6.73
N GLY A 57 13.09 -0.14 7.76
CA GLY A 57 13.21 1.16 8.41
C GLY A 57 12.48 2.32 7.71
N GLN A 58 11.68 2.08 6.67
CA GLN A 58 10.85 3.12 6.02
C GLN A 58 9.98 3.89 7.02
N LEU A 59 9.31 3.18 7.93
CA LEU A 59 8.52 3.81 8.99
C LEU A 59 9.38 4.70 9.90
N GLN A 60 10.59 4.26 10.23
CA GLN A 60 11.48 5.03 11.10
C GLN A 60 11.97 6.32 10.40
N ARG A 61 12.19 6.28 9.09
CA ARG A 61 12.51 7.46 8.28
C ARG A 61 11.31 8.41 8.17
N GLN A 62 10.10 7.89 7.93
CA GLN A 62 8.88 8.71 7.90
C GLN A 62 8.63 9.41 9.24
N LEU A 63 8.78 8.68 10.36
CA LEU A 63 8.65 9.26 11.70
C LEU A 63 9.73 10.31 11.97
N LEU A 64 10.98 10.08 11.55
CA LEU A 64 12.04 11.09 11.65
C LEU A 64 11.70 12.36 10.87
N LEU A 65 11.24 12.23 9.62
CA LEU A 65 10.88 13.39 8.79
C LEU A 65 9.69 14.17 9.35
N ALA A 66 8.69 13.48 9.89
CA ALA A 66 7.49 14.12 10.44
C ALA A 66 7.71 14.75 11.82
N THR A 67 8.56 14.16 12.67
CA THR A 67 8.74 14.59 14.07
C THR A 67 10.07 15.30 14.34
N GLY A 68 10.99 15.32 13.37
CA GLY A 68 12.35 15.86 13.52
C GLY A 68 13.25 15.06 14.47
N ARG A 69 12.77 13.96 15.05
CA ARG A 69 13.51 13.18 16.06
C ARG A 69 13.53 11.70 15.76
N ARG A 70 14.71 11.10 15.89
CA ARG A 70 14.87 9.66 15.70
C ARG A 70 14.30 8.94 16.93
N MET A 71 13.21 8.21 16.72
CA MET A 71 12.57 7.41 17.77
C MET A 71 13.09 5.98 17.76
N SER A 72 13.28 5.40 18.94
CA SER A 72 13.53 3.97 19.07
C SER A 72 12.23 3.17 18.89
N SER A 73 12.34 1.92 18.46
CA SER A 73 11.19 1.01 18.36
C SER A 73 10.44 0.87 19.69
N GLN A 74 11.15 0.95 20.82
CA GLN A 74 10.54 0.95 22.15
C GLN A 74 9.68 2.18 22.39
N THR A 75 10.15 3.36 21.98
CA THR A 75 9.38 4.61 22.15
C THR A 75 8.10 4.56 21.33
N VAL A 76 8.17 4.04 20.10
CA VAL A 76 6.99 3.84 19.25
C VAL A 76 6.00 2.89 19.93
N ARG A 77 6.47 1.76 20.47
CA ARG A 77 5.63 0.80 21.21
C ARG A 77 4.94 1.43 22.41
N ASN A 78 5.67 2.18 23.23
CA ASN A 78 5.10 2.83 24.42
C ASN A 78 4.01 3.84 24.02
N ARG A 79 4.23 4.66 22.99
CA ARG A 79 3.21 5.62 22.52
C ARG A 79 1.97 4.95 21.95
N LEU A 80 2.14 3.84 21.23
CA LEU A 80 0.99 3.05 20.75
C LEU A 80 0.20 2.48 21.93
N HIS A 81 0.90 2.00 22.97
CA HIS A 81 0.26 1.48 24.17
C HIS A 81 -0.49 2.56 24.96
N ASP A 82 0.11 3.74 25.19
CA ASP A 82 -0.56 4.87 25.83
C ASP A 82 -1.81 5.32 25.05
N GLY A 83 -1.77 5.25 23.71
CA GLY A 83 -2.92 5.51 22.85
C GLY A 83 -3.94 4.36 22.79
N GLY A 84 -3.77 3.28 23.55
CA GLY A 84 -4.65 2.11 23.53
C GLY A 84 -4.60 1.30 22.23
N LEU A 85 -3.56 1.48 21.41
CA LEU A 85 -3.38 0.79 20.13
C LEU A 85 -2.57 -0.49 20.32
N TYR A 86 -3.23 -1.62 20.13
CA TYR A 86 -2.63 -2.96 20.21
C TYR A 86 -2.70 -3.67 18.88
N ALA A 87 -1.67 -4.45 18.56
CA ALA A 87 -1.72 -5.38 17.44
C ALA A 87 -2.87 -6.37 17.66
N ARG A 88 -3.76 -6.52 16.68
CA ARG A 88 -4.85 -7.49 16.71
C ARG A 88 -4.61 -8.59 15.68
N ARG A 89 -5.10 -9.80 15.98
CA ARG A 89 -5.14 -10.88 15.00
C ARG A 89 -6.22 -10.55 13.96
N PRO A 90 -5.92 -10.56 12.65
CA PRO A 90 -6.93 -10.38 11.63
C PRO A 90 -8.04 -11.42 11.77
N MET A 91 -9.28 -11.01 11.54
CA MET A 91 -10.40 -11.96 11.53
C MET A 91 -10.20 -12.95 10.38
N VAL A 92 -10.26 -14.24 10.70
CA VAL A 92 -10.22 -15.30 9.70
C VAL A 92 -11.66 -15.52 9.23
N CYS A 93 -11.98 -15.02 8.04
CA CYS A 93 -13.29 -15.18 7.42
C CYS A 93 -13.21 -16.18 6.27
N ILE A 94 -14.26 -16.98 6.08
CA ILE A 94 -14.42 -17.81 4.87
C ILE A 94 -14.54 -16.85 3.66
N PRO A 95 -13.68 -16.97 2.63
CA PRO A 95 -13.76 -16.13 1.45
C PRO A 95 -15.10 -16.30 0.73
N LEU A 96 -15.82 -15.20 0.51
CA LEU A 96 -17.07 -15.24 -0.23
C LEU A 96 -16.82 -15.29 -1.74
N THR A 97 -17.42 -16.28 -2.39
CA THR A 97 -17.49 -16.33 -3.84
C THR A 97 -18.23 -15.10 -4.38
N PRO A 98 -17.99 -14.69 -5.63
CA PRO A 98 -18.70 -13.57 -6.24
C PRO A 98 -20.23 -13.70 -6.17
N ARG A 99 -20.76 -14.92 -6.34
CA ARG A 99 -22.20 -15.23 -6.21
C ARG A 99 -22.73 -14.91 -4.81
N HIS A 100 -22.02 -15.36 -3.77
CA HIS A 100 -22.41 -15.07 -2.39
C HIS A 100 -22.39 -13.57 -2.09
N ARG A 101 -21.40 -12.84 -2.62
CA ARG A 101 -21.32 -11.38 -2.47
C ARG A 101 -22.44 -10.65 -3.19
N ALA A 102 -22.89 -11.13 -4.34
CA ALA A 102 -24.01 -10.53 -5.07
C ALA A 102 -25.35 -10.78 -4.36
N ALA A 103 -25.58 -12.01 -3.88
CA ALA A 103 -26.80 -12.37 -3.14
C ALA A 103 -26.93 -11.55 -1.85
N ARG A 104 -25.86 -11.44 -1.06
CA ARG A 104 -25.85 -10.62 0.17
C ARG A 104 -26.11 -9.14 -0.10
N ARG A 105 -25.56 -8.59 -1.18
CA ARG A 105 -25.81 -7.19 -1.56
C ARG A 105 -27.24 -6.94 -1.99
N ARG A 106 -27.88 -7.87 -2.70
CA ARG A 106 -29.30 -7.76 -3.07
C ARG A 106 -30.19 -7.78 -1.82
N TRP A 107 -29.98 -8.76 -0.94
CA TRP A 107 -30.76 -8.86 0.29
C TRP A 107 -30.68 -7.58 1.16
N ALA A 108 -29.48 -7.03 1.35
CA ALA A 108 -29.26 -5.80 2.11
C ALA A 108 -29.74 -4.52 1.40
N ALA A 109 -30.13 -4.59 0.13
CA ALA A 109 -30.76 -3.48 -0.58
C ALA A 109 -32.29 -3.58 -0.55
N GLU A 110 -32.82 -4.77 -0.28
CA GLU A 110 -34.26 -5.06 -0.19
C GLU A 110 -34.80 -4.92 1.25
N HIS A 111 -33.94 -4.96 2.26
CA HIS A 111 -34.24 -4.88 3.69
C HIS A 111 -33.31 -3.88 4.38
#